data_AF-A0A3A6KBC1-F1
#
_entry.id   AF-A0A3A6KBC1-F1
#
_cell.length_a   1.000
_cell.length_b   1.000
_cell.length_c   1.000
_cell.angle_alpha   90.00
_cell.angle_beta   90.00
_cell.angle_gamma   90.00
#
_symmetry.space_group_name_H-M   'P 1'
#
loop_
_entity.id
_entity.type
_entity.pdbx_description
1 polymer ?
#
loop_
_entity_poly.entity_id
_entity_poly.type
_entity_poly.pdbx_seq_one_letter_code
_entity_poly.pdbx_strand_id
1 'polypeptide(L)'
;MSCRVLKRDMEFAMMDELVEKAKAAGIKKLVGYYYPTAKNAMVKEFYALQGFKKITEDEAGNTVWEFMIDDSYKKKQHVIAVNERKE
;
A
#
# COMPACT_ATOMS: atom_id res chain seq x y z
N MET A 1 -18.03 -6.08 -10.25
CA MET A 1 -17.19 -6.31 -9.05
C MET A 1 -17.72 -5.45 -7.93
N SER A 2 -18.01 -6.05 -6.78
CA SER A 2 -18.79 -5.44 -5.71
C SER A 2 -17.94 -4.40 -4.95
N CYS A 3 -18.26 -3.12 -5.11
CA CYS A 3 -17.62 -1.96 -4.46
C CYS A 3 -17.73 -1.94 -2.91
N ARG A 4 -18.26 -3.01 -2.30
CA ARG A 4 -18.56 -3.08 -0.87
C ARG A 4 -17.38 -3.56 -0.01
N VAL A 5 -16.34 -4.14 -0.62
CA VAL A 5 -15.17 -4.68 0.11
C VAL A 5 -14.05 -3.64 0.30
N LEU A 6 -13.87 -2.71 -0.65
CA LEU A 6 -12.86 -1.65 -0.56
C LEU A 6 -13.05 -0.73 0.66
N LYS A 7 -14.29 -0.49 1.10
CA LYS A 7 -14.60 0.38 2.27
C LYS A 7 -14.37 -0.26 3.65
N ARG A 8 -13.92 -1.51 3.74
CA ARG A 8 -13.65 -2.21 5.01
C ARG A 8 -12.17 -2.42 5.23
N ASP A 9 -11.39 -1.39 4.92
CA ASP A 9 -9.99 -1.34 5.27
C ASP A 9 -9.10 -2.40 4.60
N MET A 10 -9.58 -3.15 3.60
CA MET A 10 -8.81 -4.23 2.94
C MET A 10 -7.43 -3.75 2.45
N GLU A 11 -7.38 -2.52 1.96
CA GLU A 11 -6.17 -1.84 1.50
C GLU A 11 -5.13 -1.71 2.61
N PHE A 12 -5.59 -1.48 3.86
CA PHE A 12 -4.73 -1.48 5.03
C PHE A 12 -4.26 -2.90 5.40
N ALA A 13 -5.09 -3.95 5.28
CA ALA A 13 -4.65 -5.34 5.55
C ALA A 13 -3.54 -5.78 4.59
N MET A 14 -3.72 -5.51 3.30
CA MET A 14 -2.72 -5.84 2.28
C MET A 14 -1.41 -5.10 2.55
N MET A 15 -1.48 -3.83 2.95
CA MET A 15 -0.31 -3.04 3.29
C MET A 15 0.36 -3.51 4.58
N ASP A 16 -0.42 -3.84 5.62
CA ASP A 16 0.09 -4.37 6.89
C ASP A 16 0.89 -5.66 6.68
N GLU A 17 0.34 -6.62 5.94
CA GLU A 17 1.05 -7.86 5.63
C GLU A 17 2.29 -7.63 4.75
N LEU A 18 2.20 -6.72 3.78
CA LEU A 18 3.33 -6.40 2.91
C LEU A 18 4.47 -5.73 3.70
N VAL A 19 4.15 -4.86 4.66
CA VAL A 19 5.14 -4.26 5.57
C VAL A 19 5.74 -5.31 6.50
N GLU A 20 4.93 -6.19 7.10
CA GLU A 20 5.42 -7.28 7.97
C GLU A 20 6.39 -8.20 7.23
N LYS A 21 6.04 -8.64 6.02
CA LYS A 21 6.92 -9.49 5.20
C LYS A 21 8.21 -8.76 4.79
N ALA A 22 8.10 -7.49 4.45
CA ALA A 22 9.25 -6.67 4.12
C ALA A 22 10.18 -6.49 5.34
N LYS A 23 9.64 -6.26 6.55
CA LYS A 23 10.40 -6.24 7.81
C LYS A 23 11.10 -7.57 8.05
N ALA A 24 10.40 -8.69 7.92
CA ALA A 24 10.96 -10.03 8.09
C ALA A 24 12.10 -10.32 7.09
N ALA A 25 12.01 -9.75 5.88
CA ALA A 25 13.06 -9.83 4.86
C ALA A 25 14.18 -8.78 5.03
N GLY A 26 14.12 -7.90 6.04
CA GLY A 26 15.11 -6.83 6.26
C GLY A 26 14.99 -5.64 5.29
N ILE A 27 13.88 -5.55 4.55
CA ILE A 27 13.60 -4.48 3.60
C ILE A 27 13.09 -3.25 4.36
N LYS A 28 13.79 -2.12 4.22
CA LYS A 28 13.44 -0.85 4.90
C LYS A 28 12.69 0.14 4.00
N LYS A 29 12.58 -0.15 2.71
CA LYS A 29 11.99 0.76 1.72
C LYS A 29 11.12 0.02 0.73
N LEU A 30 9.92 0.56 0.52
CA LEU A 30 8.99 0.18 -0.53
C LEU A 30 8.93 1.29 -1.56
N VAL A 31 8.96 0.91 -2.84
CA VAL A 31 8.81 1.84 -3.96
C VAL A 31 7.58 1.41 -4.75
N GLY A 32 6.62 2.33 -4.89
CA GLY A 32 5.39 2.17 -5.68
C GLY A 32 5.47 2.98 -6.97
N TYR A 33 4.95 2.42 -8.05
CA TYR A 33 4.87 3.10 -9.34
C TYR A 33 3.40 3.19 -9.75
N TYR A 34 2.92 4.42 -9.94
CA TYR A 34 1.58 4.68 -10.42
C TYR A 34 1.64 5.18 -11.87
N TYR A 35 0.87 4.51 -12.73
CA TYR A 35 0.71 4.87 -14.13
C TYR A 35 -0.75 5.28 -14.37
N PRO A 36 -1.03 6.53 -14.79
CA PRO A 36 -2.38 7.07 -14.97
C PRO A 36 -3.01 6.47 -16.22
N THR A 37 -3.69 5.35 -16.04
CA THR A 37 -4.54 4.75 -17.08
C THR A 37 -6.01 4.95 -16.71
N ALA A 38 -6.91 4.89 -17.70
CA ALA A 38 -8.35 5.01 -17.47
C ALA A 38 -8.90 4.03 -16.41
N LYS A 39 -8.23 2.88 -16.22
CA LYS A 39 -8.59 1.87 -15.20
C LYS A 39 -8.03 2.20 -13.80
N ASN A 40 -6.93 2.95 -13.73
CA ASN A 40 -6.21 3.24 -12.48
C ASN A 40 -6.52 4.62 -11.90
N ALA A 41 -7.29 5.46 -12.60
CA ALA A 41 -7.65 6.80 -12.15
C ALA A 41 -8.26 6.80 -10.73
N MET A 42 -9.00 5.74 -10.37
CA MET A 42 -9.62 5.60 -9.06
C MET A 42 -8.64 5.35 -7.90
N VAL A 43 -7.39 4.92 -8.18
CA VAL A 43 -6.35 4.64 -7.16
C VAL A 43 -5.22 5.65 -7.17
N LYS A 44 -5.40 6.82 -7.82
CA LYS A 44 -4.40 7.89 -7.84
C LYS A 44 -4.00 8.34 -6.43
N GLU A 45 -4.95 8.37 -5.51
CA GLU A 45 -4.74 8.79 -4.12
C GLU A 45 -4.36 7.62 -3.20
N PHE A 46 -4.32 6.39 -3.71
CA PHE A 46 -4.03 5.19 -2.91
C PHE A 46 -2.71 5.31 -2.15
N TYR A 47 -1.62 5.61 -2.85
CA TYR A 47 -0.30 5.73 -2.23
C TYR A 47 -0.26 6.86 -1.20
N ALA A 48 -0.94 7.99 -1.46
CA ALA A 48 -1.05 9.09 -0.51
C ALA A 48 -1.81 8.68 0.75
N LEU A 49 -2.93 7.96 0.62
CA LEU A 49 -3.73 7.45 1.75
C LEU A 49 -2.96 6.44 2.61
N GLN A 50 -2.13 5.60 1.98
CA GLN A 50 -1.28 4.64 2.68
C GLN A 50 -0.07 5.29 3.37
N GLY A 51 0.19 6.58 3.13
CA GLY A 51 1.28 7.34 3.74
C GLY A 51 2.60 7.28 2.97
N PHE A 52 2.58 6.85 1.70
CA PHE A 52 3.74 6.98 0.84
C PHE A 52 4.02 8.46 0.54
N LYS A 53 5.29 8.79 0.39
CA LYS A 53 5.74 10.08 -0.12
C LYS A 53 5.94 10.00 -1.62
N LYS A 54 5.38 10.96 -2.34
CA LYS A 54 5.63 11.12 -3.77
C LYS A 54 7.08 11.57 -3.98
N ILE A 55 7.81 10.82 -4.79
CA ILE A 55 9.22 11.10 -5.12
C ILE A 55 9.32 11.89 -6.43
N THR A 56 8.61 11.43 -7.46
CA THR A 56 8.63 12.07 -8.78
C THR A 56 7.27 11.98 -9.44
N GLU A 57 6.99 12.94 -10.31
CA GLU A 57 5.87 12.95 -11.25
C GLU A 57 6.40 13.33 -12.63
N ASP A 58 6.01 12.57 -13.64
CA ASP A 58 6.38 12.80 -15.03
C ASP A 58 5.29 13.59 -15.77
N GLU A 59 5.60 14.18 -16.93
CA GLU A 59 4.64 14.92 -17.77
C GLU A 59 3.48 14.03 -18.24
N ALA A 60 3.71 12.72 -18.38
CA ALA A 60 2.66 11.75 -18.65
C ALA A 60 1.72 11.47 -17.45
N GLY A 61 2.01 12.02 -16.27
CA GLY A 61 1.28 11.80 -15.01
C GLY A 61 1.68 10.52 -14.27
N ASN A 62 2.77 9.86 -14.70
CA ASN A 62 3.37 8.73 -13.99
C ASN A 62 3.96 9.24 -12.68
N THR A 63 3.71 8.56 -11.56
CA THR A 63 4.20 8.99 -10.25
C THR A 63 4.92 7.87 -9.53
N VAL A 64 6.09 8.19 -8.96
CA VAL A 64 6.86 7.27 -8.13
C VAL A 64 6.63 7.64 -6.67
N TRP A 65 6.38 6.64 -5.85
CA TRP A 65 6.06 6.76 -4.45
C TRP A 65 7.04 5.95 -3.62
N GLU A 66 7.44 6.46 -2.47
CA GLU A 66 8.35 5.83 -1.52
C GLU A 66 7.66 5.71 -0.17
N PHE A 67 7.76 4.54 0.45
CA PHE A 67 7.39 4.35 1.84
C PHE A 67 8.57 3.75 2.60
N MET A 68 9.02 4.45 3.63
CA MET A 68 10.00 3.91 4.56
C MET A 68 9.27 3.03 5.56
N ILE A 69 9.67 1.77 5.62
CA ILE A 69 9.19 0.84 6.62
C ILE A 69 9.94 1.16 7.90
N ASP A 70 9.32 2.00 8.73
CA ASP A 70 9.83 2.28 10.06
C ASP A 70 9.45 1.13 11.02
N ASP A 71 10.33 0.84 11.96
CA ASP A 71 10.09 -0.18 12.98
C ASP A 71 8.84 0.14 13.81
N SER A 72 8.52 1.43 13.95
CA SER A 72 7.33 1.96 14.62
C SER A 72 6.03 1.88 13.80
N TYR A 73 6.04 1.24 12.62
CA TYR A 73 4.80 1.00 11.86
C TYR A 73 3.81 0.17 12.69
N LYS A 74 2.77 0.84 13.22
CA LYS A 74 1.67 0.20 13.93
C LYS A 74 0.62 -0.26 12.93
N LYS A 75 0.19 -1.51 13.06
CA LYS A 75 -0.90 -2.07 12.28
C LYS A 75 -2.12 -1.15 12.39
N LYS A 76 -2.59 -0.66 11.25
CA LYS A 76 -3.80 0.19 11.18
C LYS A 76 -5.05 -0.66 11.01
N GLN A 77 -4.88 -1.91 10.54
CA GLN A 77 -5.96 -2.86 10.36
C GLN A 77 -6.38 -3.50 11.70
N HIS A 78 -7.63 -3.26 12.13
CA HIS A 78 -8.19 -3.86 13.35
C HIS A 78 -9.33 -4.85 13.09
N VAL A 79 -9.79 -5.00 11.85
CA VAL A 79 -11.05 -5.71 11.52
C VAL A 79 -10.86 -6.94 10.63
N ILE A 80 -9.71 -7.13 10.00
CA ILE A 80 -9.43 -8.27 9.13
C ILE A 80 -8.36 -9.16 9.76
N ALA A 81 -8.75 -10.36 10.17
CA ALA A 81 -7.82 -11.42 10.55
C ALA A 81 -7.22 -12.03 9.28
N VAL A 82 -5.91 -11.86 9.07
CA VAL A 82 -5.18 -12.58 8.03
C VAL A 82 -4.96 -14.00 8.55
N ASN A 83 -5.51 -15.00 7.86
CA ASN A 83 -5.28 -16.40 8.23
C ASN A 83 -3.80 -16.74 8.00
N GLU A 84 -3.05 -16.85 9.09
CA GLU A 84 -1.69 -17.34 9.10
C GLU A 84 -1.71 -18.79 8.59
N ARG A 85 -1.14 -19.02 7.39
CA ARG A 85 -0.83 -20.39 6.97
C ARG A 85 0.35 -20.86 7.81
N LYS A 86 0.06 -21.73 8.79
CA LYS A 86 1.06 -22.60 9.41
C LYS A 86 1.66 -23.47 8.31
N GLU A 87 2.93 -23.23 7.99
CA GLU A 87 3.80 -24.25 7.38
C GLU A 87 4.34 -25.17 8.47
#